data_AF-A0A959NH20-F1
#
_entry.id   AF-A0A959NH20-F1
#
_cell.length_a   1.000
_cell.length_b   1.000
_cell.length_c   1.000
_cell.angle_alpha   90.00
_cell.angle_beta   90.00
_cell.angle_gamma   90.00
#
_symmetry.space_group_name_H-M   'P 1'
#
loop_
_entity.id
_entity.type
_entity.pdbx_description
1 polymer ?
#
loop_
_entity_poly.entity_id
_entity_poly.type
_entity_poly.pdbx_seq_one_letter_code
_entity_poly.pdbx_strand_id
1 'polypeptide(L)'
;MKKNVMLWIIAFVITIVTAAYQRLTGPTYPITGKINLAGNEIEYKLARSHGGEANHEVKIKIYDSEIAGNLFYKRFKTSDEWQKVPMKNVENELVGILPHQPPAGKLQYYIELQKQSLVVKFPMEAPVVIRFKGDVPPYVLIPHIFAMFFGMMLSTRTGLEFFSDGKNIKKLTIWTLGFLIVGGFILGPIMQKYAFGEYWTGIPFGHD
;
A
#
# COMPACT_ATOMS: atom_id res chain seq x y z
N MET A 1 38.18 -11.13 7.87
CA MET A 1 37.51 -10.54 6.68
C MET A 1 36.27 -11.34 6.25
N LYS A 2 36.36 -12.66 6.02
CA LYS A 2 35.22 -13.50 5.60
C LYS A 2 34.00 -13.42 6.54
N LYS A 3 34.21 -13.47 7.87
CA LYS A 3 33.14 -13.31 8.87
C LYS A 3 32.40 -11.97 8.74
N ASN A 4 33.11 -10.87 8.51
CA ASN A 4 32.49 -9.54 8.37
C ASN A 4 31.59 -9.45 7.13
N VAL A 5 32.06 -9.97 5.99
CA VAL A 5 31.26 -10.01 4.75
C VAL A 5 30.00 -10.84 4.93
N MET A 6 30.11 -11.99 5.60
CA MET A 6 28.96 -12.86 5.92
C MET A 6 27.92 -12.14 6.78
N LEU A 7 28.32 -11.37 7.79
CA LEU A 7 27.38 -10.60 8.62
C LEU A 7 26.63 -9.52 7.81
N TRP A 8 27.29 -8.90 6.83
CA TRP A 8 26.63 -7.96 5.91
C TRP A 8 25.63 -8.65 4.98
N ILE A 9 25.98 -9.82 4.44
CA ILE A 9 25.07 -10.62 3.62
C ILE A 9 23.83 -11.01 4.44
N ILE A 10 24.02 -11.50 5.67
CA ILE A 10 22.91 -11.86 6.56
C ILE A 10 22.04 -10.64 6.87
N ALA A 11 22.64 -9.49 7.22
CA ALA A 11 21.90 -8.26 7.48
C ALA A 11 21.07 -7.82 6.27
N PHE A 12 21.64 -7.92 5.06
CA PHE A 12 20.95 -7.60 3.82
C PHE A 12 19.77 -8.54 3.55
N VAL A 13 19.97 -9.85 3.69
CA VAL A 13 18.90 -10.85 3.50
C VAL A 13 17.76 -10.62 4.49
N ILE A 14 18.07 -10.41 5.78
CA ILE A 14 17.05 -10.10 6.80
C ILE A 14 16.28 -8.83 6.42
N THR A 15 16.99 -7.78 6.01
CA THR A 15 16.37 -6.50 5.61
C THR A 15 15.39 -6.69 4.45
N ILE A 16 15.77 -7.44 3.41
CA ILE A 16 14.90 -7.73 2.26
C ILE A 16 13.68 -8.55 2.68
N VAL A 17 13.88 -9.62 3.45
CA VAL A 17 12.80 -10.49 3.91
C VAL A 17 11.80 -9.70 4.75
N THR A 18 12.28 -8.88 5.69
CA THR A 18 11.42 -8.01 6.50
C THR A 18 10.66 -7.00 5.65
N ALA A 19 11.31 -6.34 4.69
CA ALA A 19 10.65 -5.38 3.81
C ALA A 19 9.60 -6.04 2.90
N ALA A 20 9.90 -7.22 2.37
CA ALA A 20 8.94 -8.00 1.59
C ALA A 20 7.73 -8.38 2.44
N TYR A 21 7.96 -8.88 3.66
CA TYR A 21 6.90 -9.21 4.61
C TYR A 21 6.01 -8.01 4.95
N GLN A 22 6.60 -6.85 5.24
CA GLN A 22 5.86 -5.61 5.50
C GLN A 22 5.03 -5.16 4.29
N ARG A 23 5.55 -5.34 3.08
CA ARG A 23 4.82 -4.97 1.85
C ARG A 23 3.62 -5.89 1.61
N LEU A 24 3.79 -7.19 1.85
CA LEU A 24 2.74 -8.19 1.65
C LEU A 24 1.64 -8.11 2.71
N THR A 25 1.99 -7.81 3.95
CA THR A 25 1.05 -7.68 5.07
C THR A 25 0.53 -6.26 5.27
N GLY A 26 1.03 -5.31 4.48
CA GLY A 26 0.70 -3.89 4.62
C GLY A 26 -0.76 -3.60 4.29
N PRO A 27 -1.36 -2.57 4.92
CA PRO A 27 -2.77 -2.20 4.74
C PRO A 27 -3.07 -1.70 3.31
N THR A 28 -2.03 -1.39 2.55
CA THR A 28 -2.12 -0.95 1.14
C THR A 28 -2.05 -2.12 0.15
N TYR A 29 -1.82 -3.35 0.61
CA TYR A 29 -1.76 -4.51 -0.27
C TYR A 29 -3.15 -4.74 -0.91
N PRO A 30 -3.25 -4.88 -2.24
CA PRO A 30 -4.53 -5.07 -2.92
C PRO A 30 -5.29 -6.30 -2.44
N ILE A 31 -6.61 -6.22 -2.36
CA ILE A 31 -7.46 -7.38 -2.09
C ILE A 31 -7.61 -8.14 -3.40
N THR A 32 -7.07 -9.36 -3.43
CA THR A 32 -7.19 -10.27 -4.56
C THR A 32 -8.12 -11.41 -4.20
N GLY A 33 -8.90 -11.87 -5.17
CA GLY A 33 -9.73 -13.04 -4.99
C GLY A 33 -10.24 -13.56 -6.33
N LYS A 34 -11.02 -14.63 -6.25
CA LYS A 34 -11.66 -15.24 -7.40
C LYS A 34 -13.15 -15.36 -7.12
N ILE A 35 -13.95 -15.11 -8.14
CA ILE A 35 -15.40 -15.39 -8.11
C ILE A 35 -15.75 -16.29 -9.28
N ASN A 36 -16.76 -17.13 -9.10
CA ASN A 36 -17.33 -17.89 -10.22
C ASN A 36 -18.64 -17.23 -10.64
N LEU A 37 -18.75 -16.84 -11.91
CA LEU A 37 -19.97 -16.29 -12.50
C LEU A 37 -20.30 -17.07 -13.78
N ALA A 38 -21.45 -17.75 -13.79
CA ALA A 38 -21.93 -18.56 -14.90
C ALA A 38 -20.91 -19.61 -15.40
N GLY A 39 -20.17 -20.24 -14.48
CA GLY A 39 -19.18 -21.27 -14.78
C GLY A 39 -17.78 -20.75 -15.08
N ASN A 40 -17.59 -19.43 -15.22
CA ASN A 40 -16.30 -18.81 -15.47
C ASN A 40 -15.69 -18.23 -14.18
N GLU A 41 -14.42 -18.53 -13.94
CA GLU A 41 -13.65 -17.96 -12.84
C GLU A 41 -13.11 -16.57 -13.23
N ILE A 42 -13.50 -15.54 -12.50
CA ILE A 42 -13.04 -14.16 -12.69
C ILE A 42 -12.12 -13.82 -11.53
N GLU A 43 -10.85 -13.57 -11.85
CA GLU A 43 -9.87 -13.05 -10.90
C GLU A 43 -10.01 -11.53 -10.79
N TYR A 44 -9.99 -11.01 -9.57
CA TYR A 44 -10.06 -9.59 -9.31
C TYR A 44 -8.91 -9.11 -8.43
N LYS A 45 -8.52 -7.85 -8.61
CA LYS A 45 -7.51 -7.16 -7.80
C LYS A 45 -7.99 -5.75 -7.48
N LEU A 46 -8.40 -5.54 -6.23
CA LEU A 46 -8.98 -4.28 -5.77
C LEU A 46 -7.94 -3.49 -4.98
N ALA A 47 -7.61 -2.30 -5.45
CA ALA A 47 -6.61 -1.45 -4.82
C ALA A 47 -7.12 -0.85 -3.50
N ARG A 48 -6.22 -0.74 -2.51
CA ARG A 48 -6.51 -0.11 -1.20
C ARG A 48 -5.86 1.26 -1.04
N SER A 49 -5.15 1.72 -2.07
CA SER A 49 -4.38 2.96 -2.06
C SER A 49 -4.38 3.52 -3.48
N HIS A 50 -4.66 4.83 -3.61
CA HIS A 50 -4.54 5.57 -4.87
C HIS A 50 -3.73 6.84 -4.65
N GLY A 51 -2.86 7.17 -5.60
CA GLY A 51 -2.00 8.35 -5.55
C GLY A 51 -2.36 9.34 -6.65
N GLY A 52 -2.16 10.63 -6.36
CA GLY A 52 -2.30 11.73 -7.30
C GLY A 52 -3.71 12.31 -7.40
N GLU A 53 -3.85 13.24 -8.34
CA GLU A 53 -5.05 14.10 -8.49
C GLU A 53 -6.14 13.49 -9.40
N ALA A 54 -5.88 12.32 -9.99
CA ALA A 54 -6.81 11.66 -10.89
C ALA A 54 -7.83 10.78 -10.15
N ASN A 55 -8.95 10.50 -10.82
CA ASN A 55 -9.90 9.48 -10.38
C ASN A 55 -9.23 8.09 -10.36
N HIS A 56 -9.73 7.19 -9.52
CA HIS A 56 -9.24 5.82 -9.47
C HIS A 56 -10.08 4.91 -10.37
N GLU A 57 -9.43 4.23 -11.32
CA GLU A 57 -10.06 3.25 -12.19
C GLU A 57 -10.01 1.85 -11.57
N VAL A 58 -11.19 1.28 -11.32
CA VAL A 58 -11.35 -0.10 -10.88
C VAL A 58 -11.60 -0.97 -12.11
N LYS A 59 -10.65 -1.83 -12.45
CA LYS A 59 -10.68 -2.68 -13.65
C LYS A 59 -10.91 -4.13 -13.28
N ILE A 60 -11.85 -4.78 -13.96
CA ILE A 60 -12.16 -6.20 -13.80
C ILE A 60 -12.13 -6.84 -15.18
N LYS A 61 -11.25 -7.81 -15.38
CA LYS A 61 -11.20 -8.58 -16.63
C LYS A 61 -12.44 -9.45 -16.74
N ILE A 62 -13.08 -9.39 -17.89
CA ILE A 62 -14.25 -10.19 -18.21
C ILE A 62 -13.98 -11.03 -19.44
N TYR A 63 -14.60 -12.20 -19.51
CA TYR A 63 -14.48 -13.12 -20.64
C TYR A 63 -15.69 -13.06 -21.58
N ASP A 64 -16.72 -12.32 -21.19
CA ASP A 64 -18.00 -12.25 -21.87
C ASP A 64 -18.55 -10.82 -21.79
N SER A 65 -18.89 -10.27 -22.96
CA SER A 65 -19.42 -8.91 -23.10
C SER A 65 -20.83 -8.74 -22.54
N GLU A 66 -21.57 -9.82 -22.29
CA GLU A 66 -22.89 -9.78 -21.64
C GLU A 66 -22.83 -9.52 -20.14
N ILE A 67 -21.63 -9.57 -19.53
CA ILE A 67 -21.45 -9.30 -18.12
C ILE A 67 -21.55 -7.79 -17.88
N ALA A 68 -22.56 -7.37 -17.13
CA ALA A 68 -22.69 -6.00 -16.66
C ALA A 68 -22.07 -5.87 -15.26
N GLY A 69 -21.41 -4.74 -15.00
CA GLY A 69 -20.82 -4.44 -13.69
C GLY A 69 -21.34 -3.13 -13.12
N ASN A 70 -21.57 -3.11 -11.81
CA ASN A 70 -21.87 -1.91 -11.06
C ASN A 70 -20.87 -1.77 -9.90
N LEU A 71 -20.26 -0.60 -9.82
CA LEU A 71 -19.38 -0.20 -8.73
C LEU A 71 -20.21 0.61 -7.73
N PHE A 72 -20.24 0.17 -6.48
CA PHE A 72 -20.89 0.90 -5.40
C PHE A 72 -19.84 1.49 -4.48
N TYR A 73 -19.92 2.78 -4.18
CA TYR A 73 -19.02 3.41 -3.23
C TYR A 73 -19.73 4.40 -2.30
N LYS A 74 -19.10 4.68 -1.18
CA LYS A 74 -19.43 5.81 -0.30
C LYS A 74 -18.21 6.25 0.50
N ARG A 75 -18.32 7.36 1.22
CA ARG A 75 -17.25 7.79 2.13
C ARG A 75 -17.10 6.78 3.29
N PHE A 76 -15.87 6.58 3.73
CA PHE A 76 -15.58 5.67 4.82
C PHE A 76 -16.03 6.26 6.16
N LYS A 77 -16.66 5.45 7.01
CA LYS A 77 -17.22 5.85 8.33
C LYS A 77 -18.24 7.00 8.27
N THR A 78 -19.02 7.09 7.19
CA THR A 78 -20.17 8.01 7.11
C THR A 78 -21.48 7.25 6.97
N SER A 79 -22.57 7.92 7.32
CA SER A 79 -23.96 7.47 7.09
C SER A 79 -24.45 7.76 5.68
N ASP A 80 -23.55 8.07 4.74
CA ASP A 80 -23.95 8.32 3.36
C ASP A 80 -24.54 7.06 2.72
N GLU A 81 -25.47 7.28 1.79
CA GLU A 81 -26.00 6.23 0.93
C GLU A 81 -24.96 5.75 -0.08
N TRP A 82 -25.10 4.51 -0.54
CA TRP A 82 -24.22 3.94 -1.55
C TRP A 82 -24.50 4.55 -2.92
N GLN A 83 -23.49 5.17 -3.51
CA GLN A 83 -23.55 5.69 -4.87
C GLN A 83 -23.24 4.56 -5.85
N LYS A 84 -24.12 4.36 -6.83
CA LYS A 84 -24.00 3.35 -7.88
C LYS A 84 -23.38 3.97 -9.13
N VAL A 85 -22.28 3.40 -9.60
CA VAL A 85 -21.62 3.77 -10.86
C VAL A 85 -21.63 2.57 -11.80
N PRO A 86 -22.28 2.68 -12.97
CA PRO A 86 -22.21 1.62 -13.97
C PRO A 86 -20.79 1.52 -14.53
N MET A 87 -20.25 0.31 -14.58
CA MET A 87 -18.94 0.03 -15.18
C MET A 87 -19.08 -0.05 -16.69
N LYS A 88 -18.12 0.51 -17.42
CA LYS A 88 -18.09 0.47 -18.89
C LYS A 88 -17.21 -0.69 -19.35
N ASN A 89 -17.67 -1.44 -20.35
CA ASN A 89 -16.86 -2.45 -21.00
C ASN A 89 -15.91 -1.77 -22.00
N VAL A 90 -14.60 -1.92 -21.77
CA VAL A 90 -13.53 -1.42 -22.63
C VAL A 90 -12.55 -2.57 -22.84
N GLU A 91 -12.41 -3.07 -24.06
CA GLU A 91 -11.41 -4.10 -24.43
C GLU A 91 -11.42 -5.36 -23.53
N ASN A 92 -12.60 -5.91 -23.21
CA ASN A 92 -12.79 -7.05 -22.29
C ASN A 92 -12.42 -6.75 -20.83
N GLU A 93 -12.41 -5.48 -20.44
CA GLU A 93 -12.33 -5.05 -19.04
C GLU A 93 -13.55 -4.20 -18.69
N LEU A 94 -14.20 -4.51 -17.58
CA LEU A 94 -15.16 -3.60 -16.95
C LEU A 94 -14.38 -2.57 -16.16
N VAL A 95 -14.56 -1.30 -16.50
CA VAL A 95 -13.91 -0.16 -15.87
C VAL A 95 -14.95 0.67 -15.13
N GLY A 96 -14.84 0.73 -13.81
CA GLY A 96 -15.58 1.61 -12.93
C GLY A 96 -14.71 2.76 -12.43
N ILE A 97 -15.29 3.95 -12.25
CA ILE A 97 -14.54 5.14 -11.82
C ILE A 97 -14.95 5.48 -10.39
N LEU A 98 -13.96 5.55 -9.49
CA LEU A 98 -14.11 6.16 -8.17
C LEU A 98 -13.67 7.62 -8.25
N PRO A 99 -14.48 8.57 -7.74
CA PRO A 99 -14.11 9.97 -7.75
C PRO A 99 -12.86 10.20 -6.90
N HIS A 100 -11.97 11.06 -7.38
CA HIS A 100 -10.83 11.55 -6.61
C HIS A 100 -11.30 12.10 -5.26
N GLN A 101 -10.46 11.91 -4.23
CA GLN A 101 -10.67 12.47 -2.90
C GLN A 101 -9.41 13.22 -2.47
N PRO A 102 -9.55 14.29 -1.67
CA PRO A 102 -8.40 15.01 -1.14
C PRO A 102 -7.47 14.07 -0.36
N PRO A 103 -6.20 14.45 -0.15
CA PRO A 103 -5.24 13.67 0.63
C PRO A 103 -5.82 13.21 1.97
N ALA A 104 -5.52 11.96 2.33
CA ALA A 104 -6.09 11.25 3.50
C ALA A 104 -7.59 10.89 3.41
N GLY A 105 -8.29 11.29 2.35
CA GLY A 105 -9.64 10.84 2.04
C GLY A 105 -9.73 9.31 1.89
N LYS A 106 -10.80 8.73 2.43
CA LYS A 106 -11.05 7.28 2.38
C LYS A 106 -12.44 7.02 1.79
N LEU A 107 -12.50 6.20 0.75
CA LEU A 107 -13.76 5.64 0.24
C LEU A 107 -13.84 4.17 0.60
N GLN A 108 -15.05 3.67 0.76
CA GLN A 108 -15.34 2.24 0.81
C GLN A 108 -16.15 1.86 -0.42
N TYR A 109 -15.80 0.76 -1.06
CA TYR A 109 -16.45 0.33 -2.29
C TYR A 109 -16.55 -1.19 -2.40
N TYR A 110 -17.50 -1.65 -3.20
CA TYR A 110 -17.63 -3.04 -3.62
C TYR A 110 -18.16 -3.08 -5.04
N ILE A 111 -18.07 -4.25 -5.68
CA ILE A 111 -18.50 -4.47 -7.05
C ILE A 111 -19.61 -5.51 -7.06
N GLU A 112 -20.59 -5.28 -7.92
CA GLU A 112 -21.60 -6.27 -8.29
C GLU A 112 -21.47 -6.56 -9.78
N LEU A 113 -21.24 -7.83 -10.12
CA LEU A 113 -21.35 -8.30 -11.49
C LEU A 113 -22.69 -9.01 -11.68
N GLN A 114 -23.29 -8.79 -12.84
CA GLN A 114 -24.55 -9.38 -13.23
C GLN A 114 -24.40 -10.03 -14.61
N LYS A 115 -24.87 -11.26 -14.71
CA LYS A 115 -25.10 -11.95 -15.99
C LYS A 115 -26.47 -12.60 -15.96
N GLN A 116 -27.36 -12.15 -16.83
CA GLN A 116 -28.78 -12.57 -16.85
C GLN A 116 -29.45 -12.36 -15.47
N SER A 117 -29.84 -13.43 -14.79
CA SER A 117 -30.45 -13.44 -13.45
C SER A 117 -29.45 -13.64 -12.30
N LEU A 118 -28.18 -13.97 -12.60
CA LEU A 118 -27.14 -14.17 -11.59
C LEU A 118 -26.48 -12.84 -11.23
N VAL A 119 -26.52 -12.49 -9.95
CA VAL A 119 -25.83 -11.32 -9.39
C VAL A 119 -24.84 -11.80 -8.34
N VAL A 120 -23.58 -11.38 -8.47
CA VAL A 120 -22.51 -11.70 -7.53
C VAL A 120 -21.89 -10.41 -7.02
N LYS A 121 -21.93 -10.24 -5.70
CA LYS A 121 -21.30 -9.13 -4.98
C LYS A 121 -19.94 -9.54 -4.45
N PHE A 122 -18.93 -8.69 -4.60
CA PHE A 122 -17.59 -8.93 -4.05
C PHE A 122 -16.86 -7.62 -3.67
N PRO A 123 -15.98 -7.68 -2.66
CA PRO A 123 -15.68 -8.83 -1.79
C PRO A 123 -16.87 -9.20 -0.86
N MET A 124 -17.01 -10.49 -0.52
CA MET A 124 -18.15 -10.98 0.26
C MET A 124 -18.09 -10.60 1.75
N GLU A 125 -16.90 -10.58 2.34
CA GLU A 125 -16.72 -10.36 3.78
C GLU A 125 -16.89 -8.88 4.16
N ALA A 126 -16.20 -7.98 3.46
CA ALA A 126 -16.19 -6.56 3.75
C ALA A 126 -15.92 -5.72 2.49
N PRO A 127 -16.51 -4.51 2.40
CA PRO A 127 -16.16 -3.55 1.36
C PRO A 127 -14.67 -3.18 1.42
N VAL A 128 -14.10 -2.91 0.25
CA VAL A 128 -12.71 -2.45 0.14
C VAL A 128 -12.63 -1.00 0.58
N VAL A 129 -11.73 -0.72 1.51
CA VAL A 129 -11.39 0.66 1.88
C VAL A 129 -10.17 1.10 1.09
N ILE A 130 -10.35 2.13 0.26
CA ILE A 130 -9.28 2.78 -0.51
C ILE A 130 -8.94 4.14 0.09
N ARG A 131 -7.64 4.37 0.31
CA ARG A 131 -7.10 5.63 0.82
C ARG A 131 -6.43 6.42 -0.30
N PHE A 132 -6.79 7.69 -0.42
CA PHE A 132 -6.21 8.62 -1.38
C PHE A 132 -5.00 9.35 -0.78
N LYS A 133 -3.98 9.55 -1.60
CA LYS A 133 -2.70 10.15 -1.23
C LYS A 133 -2.31 11.20 -2.27
N GLY A 134 -1.72 12.29 -1.82
CA GLY A 134 -1.05 13.24 -2.70
C GLY A 134 0.21 12.64 -3.34
N ASP A 135 0.67 13.26 -4.41
CA ASP A 135 1.92 12.88 -5.06
C ASP A 135 3.13 13.33 -4.23
N VAL A 136 3.99 12.38 -3.89
CA VAL A 136 5.23 12.66 -3.17
C VAL A 136 6.35 12.87 -4.19
N PRO A 137 7.04 14.02 -4.17
CA PRO A 137 8.12 14.26 -5.12
C PRO A 137 9.24 13.21 -5.02
N PRO A 138 9.80 12.72 -6.14
CA PRO A 138 10.84 11.70 -6.13
C PRO A 138 12.09 12.08 -5.35
N TYR A 139 12.44 13.37 -5.34
CA TYR A 139 13.59 13.88 -4.58
C TYR A 139 13.41 13.81 -3.06
N VAL A 140 12.19 13.60 -2.55
CA VAL A 140 11.93 13.29 -1.13
C VAL A 140 11.78 11.79 -0.93
N LEU A 141 11.01 11.14 -1.81
CA LEU A 141 10.68 9.72 -1.70
C LEU A 141 11.92 8.83 -1.79
N ILE A 142 12.81 9.07 -2.77
CA ILE A 142 14.00 8.25 -3.00
C ILE A 142 14.96 8.36 -1.81
N PRO A 143 15.35 9.56 -1.32
CA PRO A 143 16.19 9.65 -0.13
C PRO A 143 15.56 9.06 1.13
N HIS A 144 14.24 9.21 1.31
CA HIS A 144 13.54 8.63 2.47
C HIS A 144 13.63 7.10 2.47
N ILE A 145 13.29 6.46 1.34
CA ILE A 145 13.38 5.00 1.18
C ILE A 145 14.81 4.55 1.41
N PHE A 146 15.79 5.20 0.78
CA PHE A 146 17.20 4.87 0.99
C PHE A 146 17.59 4.94 2.47
N ALA A 147 17.25 6.04 3.15
CA ALA A 147 17.61 6.23 4.55
C ALA A 147 16.97 5.19 5.48
N MET A 148 15.69 4.84 5.25
CA MET A 148 14.98 3.85 6.05
C MET A 148 15.54 2.44 5.85
N PHE A 149 15.72 1.99 4.61
CA PHE A 149 16.22 0.65 4.31
C PHE A 149 17.68 0.49 4.72
N PHE A 150 18.50 1.51 4.46
CA PHE A 150 19.90 1.50 4.88
C PHE A 150 20.04 1.58 6.40
N GLY A 151 19.22 2.39 7.08
CA GLY A 151 19.13 2.43 8.53
C GLY A 151 18.72 1.10 9.15
N MET A 152 17.72 0.41 8.55
CA MET A 152 17.31 -0.93 8.98
C MET A 152 18.44 -1.96 8.83
N MET A 153 19.12 -1.98 7.68
CA MET A 153 20.28 -2.85 7.44
C MET A 153 21.42 -2.57 8.42
N LEU A 154 21.74 -1.30 8.67
CA LEU A 154 22.74 -0.90 9.66
C LEU A 154 22.35 -1.33 11.07
N SER A 155 21.07 -1.22 11.44
CA SER A 155 20.54 -1.67 12.73
C SER A 155 20.73 -3.18 12.90
N THR A 156 20.30 -3.98 11.92
CA THR A 156 20.52 -5.44 11.93
C THR A 156 22.01 -5.78 11.99
N ARG A 157 22.84 -5.07 11.21
CA ARG A 157 24.30 -5.28 11.22
C ARG A 157 24.92 -4.92 12.57
N THR A 158 24.44 -3.87 13.23
CA THR A 158 24.88 -3.46 14.57
C THR A 158 24.55 -4.54 15.59
N GLY A 159 23.33 -5.09 15.55
CA GLY A 159 22.92 -6.20 16.42
C GLY A 159 23.76 -7.46 16.20
N LEU A 160 24.05 -7.80 14.94
CA LEU A 160 24.91 -8.94 14.60
C LEU A 160 26.38 -8.75 15.00
N GLU A 161 26.84 -7.51 15.19
CA GLU A 161 28.21 -7.23 15.67
C GLU A 161 28.45 -7.77 17.08
N PHE A 162 27.39 -7.98 17.87
CA PHE A 162 27.47 -8.62 19.18
C PHE A 162 28.07 -10.04 19.11
N PHE A 163 27.81 -10.80 18.04
CA PHE A 163 28.37 -12.15 17.83
C PHE A 163 29.77 -12.13 17.18
N SER A 164 30.38 -10.95 17.10
CA SER A 164 31.70 -10.69 16.53
C SER A 164 32.59 -9.99 17.56
N ASP A 165 33.81 -9.62 17.16
CA ASP A 165 34.83 -9.00 18.03
C ASP A 165 34.44 -7.59 18.54
N GLY A 166 33.23 -7.11 18.24
CA GLY A 166 32.66 -5.85 18.77
C GLY A 166 33.33 -4.55 18.31
N LYS A 167 34.37 -4.62 17.47
CA LYS A 167 35.23 -3.47 17.15
C LYS A 167 34.49 -2.30 16.49
N ASN A 168 33.44 -2.56 15.71
CA ASN A 168 32.72 -1.53 14.94
C ASN A 168 31.36 -1.11 15.50
N ILE A 169 30.79 -1.87 16.44
CA ILE A 169 30.31 -1.28 17.70
C ILE A 169 29.59 0.07 17.60
N LYS A 170 30.23 1.02 18.29
CA LYS A 170 29.86 2.43 18.40
C LYS A 170 29.69 3.11 17.04
N LYS A 171 30.55 2.81 16.07
CA LYS A 171 30.49 3.44 14.74
C LYS A 171 29.19 3.07 14.03
N LEU A 172 28.85 1.77 14.00
CA LEU A 172 27.60 1.30 13.39
C LEU A 172 26.36 1.85 14.11
N THR A 173 26.40 1.95 15.45
CA THR A 173 25.32 2.57 16.22
C THR A 173 25.10 4.04 15.84
N ILE A 174 26.16 4.85 15.75
CA ILE A 174 26.06 6.27 15.39
C ILE A 174 25.50 6.43 13.97
N TRP A 175 25.98 5.63 13.01
CA TRP A 175 25.44 5.65 11.65
C TRP A 175 23.97 5.25 11.61
N THR A 176 23.60 4.16 12.31
CA THR A 176 22.21 3.71 12.42
C THR A 176 21.32 4.82 12.95
N LEU A 177 21.73 5.46 14.05
CA LEU A 177 20.99 6.56 14.66
C LEU A 177 20.82 7.74 13.69
N GLY A 178 21.89 8.15 13.01
CA GLY A 178 21.83 9.22 12.02
C GLY A 178 20.84 8.94 10.90
N PHE A 179 20.88 7.73 10.33
CA PHE A 179 19.95 7.32 9.27
C PHE A 179 18.50 7.22 9.76
N LEU A 180 18.25 6.74 10.98
CA LEU A 180 16.91 6.69 11.56
C LEU A 180 16.35 8.07 11.87
N ILE A 181 17.18 9.01 12.33
CA ILE A 181 16.76 10.40 12.56
C ILE A 181 16.42 11.07 11.22
N VAL A 182 17.33 11.01 10.24
CA VAL A 182 17.11 11.64 8.94
C VAL A 182 15.95 11.00 8.18
N GLY A 183 15.93 9.67 8.12
CA GLY A 183 14.87 8.92 7.44
C GLY A 183 13.52 9.05 8.14
N GLY A 184 13.48 8.81 9.44
CA GLY A 184 12.25 8.71 10.22
C GLY A 184 11.67 10.03 10.72
N PHE A 185 12.52 10.96 11.20
CA PHE A 185 12.07 12.20 11.84
C PHE A 185 12.20 13.45 10.98
N ILE A 186 12.95 13.40 9.87
CA ILE A 186 13.06 14.53 8.93
C ILE A 186 12.31 14.19 7.64
N LEU A 187 12.78 13.19 6.89
CA LEU A 187 12.22 12.84 5.60
C LEU A 187 10.83 12.19 5.71
N GLY A 188 10.58 11.43 6.79
CA GLY A 188 9.27 10.83 7.07
C GLY A 188 8.14 11.86 7.19
N PRO A 189 8.23 12.85 8.10
CA PRO A 189 7.25 13.93 8.22
C PRO A 189 7.07 14.74 6.95
N ILE A 190 8.16 15.04 6.23
CA ILE A 190 8.08 15.74 4.94
C ILE A 190 7.28 14.91 3.93
N MET A 191 7.55 13.61 3.85
CA MET A 191 6.81 12.69 2.98
C MET A 191 5.33 12.60 3.37
N GLN A 192 5.02 12.53 4.67
CA GLN A 192 3.64 12.56 5.16
C GLN A 192 2.93 13.86 4.78
N LYS A 193 3.62 15.00 4.87
CA LYS A 193 3.04 16.30 4.48
C LYS A 193 2.61 16.31 3.02
N TYR A 194 3.44 15.78 2.12
CA TYR A 194 3.08 15.65 0.71
C TYR A 194 1.94 14.64 0.48
N ALA A 195 1.99 13.48 1.16
CA ALA A 195 1.01 12.42 0.94
C ALA A 195 -0.37 12.69 1.56
N PHE A 196 -0.43 13.40 2.69
CA PHE A 196 -1.63 13.52 3.54
C PHE A 196 -1.95 14.93 4.02
N GLY A 197 -1.10 15.92 3.72
CA GLY A 197 -1.30 17.30 4.18
C GLY A 197 -0.86 17.57 5.62
N GLU A 198 -0.40 16.56 6.37
CA GLU A 198 0.03 16.67 7.77
C GLU A 198 1.44 16.12 7.97
N TYR A 199 2.23 16.74 8.86
CA TYR A 199 3.60 16.30 9.14
C TYR A 199 3.66 15.08 10.08
N TRP A 200 2.62 14.85 10.88
CA TRP A 200 2.57 13.74 11.83
C TRP A 200 1.12 13.41 12.17
N THR A 201 0.71 12.16 11.93
CA THR A 201 -0.65 11.69 12.25
C THR A 201 -0.69 10.54 13.27
N GLY A 202 0.48 10.09 13.72
CA GLY A 202 0.63 9.01 14.71
C GLY A 202 0.73 9.51 16.15
N ILE A 203 0.85 8.57 17.09
CA ILE A 203 1.04 8.84 18.52
C ILE A 203 2.32 9.70 18.72
N PRO A 204 2.33 10.71 19.61
CA PRO A 204 1.28 11.09 20.56
C PRO A 204 0.26 12.11 20.04
N PHE A 205 0.47 12.69 18.86
CA PHE A 205 -0.34 13.81 18.37
C PHE A 205 -1.53 13.39 17.47
N GLY A 206 -1.64 12.10 17.14
CA GLY A 206 -2.75 11.54 16.39
C GLY A 206 -2.97 10.05 16.65
N HIS A 207 -3.96 9.48 15.95
CA HIS A 207 -4.43 8.10 16.13
C HIS A 207 -4.58 7.34 14.80
N ASP A 208 -3.98 7.86 13.71
CA ASP A 208 -4.07 7.22 12.38
C ASP A 208 -3.08 6.06 12.22
#